data_AF-A0A949RFB6-F1
#
_entry.id   AF-A0A949RFB6-F1
#
_cell.length_a   1.000
_cell.length_b   1.000
_cell.length_c   1.000
_cell.angle_alpha   90.00
_cell.angle_beta   90.00
_cell.angle_gamma   90.00
#
_symmetry.space_group_name_H-M   'P 1'
#
loop_
_entity.id
_entity.type
_entity.pdbx_description
1 polymer ?
#
loop_
_entity_poly.entity_id
_entity_poly.type
_entity_poly.pdbx_seq_one_letter_code
_entity_poly.pdbx_strand_id
1 'polypeptide(L)'
;MLKYHIQTSGRSLHAQEIDFNDIRTTLQALYAIYDNCNSLHTNAYDEAITTPTEESVRRAMAIQLIINKELGLAKNENPLQGSFIIEELTDLVEEAVLTEFDRITERGGVLGAMETMYQRGKIQEESLYYETLKHTGEYPIIGVNTFLSSKGSPTILPKEVIRATEEEKEAQIATVENLKAAYAPEAAKALKDLQQAAVHNENMFEVLMEACKYCSLGQLTAAMFEVGGQYRRNM
;
A
#
# COMPACT_ATOMS: atom_id res chain seq x y z
N MET A 1 2.47 20.75 10.97
CA MET A 1 3.50 19.89 10.36
C MET A 1 2.83 18.59 9.96
N LEU A 2 2.70 18.34 8.65
CA LEU A 2 2.16 17.10 8.12
C LEU A 2 3.30 16.08 8.09
N LYS A 3 3.10 14.91 8.71
CA LYS A 3 4.05 13.80 8.67
C LYS A 3 3.53 12.73 7.70
N TYR A 4 4.42 12.14 6.92
CA TYR A 4 4.04 11.17 5.90
C TYR A 4 5.05 10.03 5.75
N HIS A 5 4.56 8.92 5.22
CA HIS A 5 5.35 7.77 4.82
C HIS A 5 5.33 7.66 3.29
N ILE A 6 6.49 7.41 2.68
CA ILE A 6 6.60 7.11 1.26
C ILE A 6 6.93 5.63 1.09
N GLN A 7 6.23 4.98 0.17
CA GLN A 7 6.61 3.67 -0.36
C GLN A 7 6.92 3.81 -1.85
N THR A 8 8.01 3.20 -2.32
CA THR A 8 8.31 3.14 -3.76
C THR A 8 7.17 2.43 -4.53
N SER A 9 6.94 2.80 -5.79
CA SER A 9 5.79 2.31 -6.56
C SER A 9 5.98 0.85 -6.99
N GLY A 10 5.18 -0.06 -6.44
CA GLY A 10 5.16 -1.47 -6.88
C GLY A 10 4.71 -1.63 -8.33
N ARG A 11 3.83 -0.73 -8.82
CA ARG A 11 3.34 -0.74 -10.21
C ARG A 11 4.42 -0.40 -11.24
N SER A 12 5.46 0.32 -10.82
CA SER A 12 6.62 0.65 -11.67
C SER A 12 7.61 -0.51 -11.82
N LEU A 13 7.44 -1.59 -11.05
CA LEU A 13 8.31 -2.77 -11.08
C LEU A 13 7.67 -3.83 -11.97
N HIS A 14 8.50 -4.55 -12.73
CA HIS A 14 8.03 -5.44 -13.79
C HIS A 14 8.59 -6.84 -13.63
N ALA A 15 7.84 -7.83 -14.10
CA ALA A 15 8.22 -9.24 -14.01
C ALA A 15 9.19 -9.65 -15.13
N GLN A 16 9.34 -8.82 -16.16
CA GLN A 16 10.41 -8.85 -17.15
C GLN A 16 11.63 -8.08 -16.63
N GLU A 17 12.84 -8.62 -16.87
CA GLU A 17 14.11 -7.96 -16.51
C GLU A 17 14.10 -7.41 -15.07
N ILE A 18 13.74 -8.27 -14.10
CA ILE A 18 13.49 -7.86 -12.72
C ILE A 18 14.69 -7.16 -12.06
N ASP A 19 15.91 -7.41 -12.52
CA ASP A 19 17.10 -6.74 -12.01
C ASP A 19 17.07 -5.22 -12.26
N PHE A 20 16.31 -4.76 -13.27
CA PHE A 20 16.13 -3.32 -13.53
C PHE A 20 15.25 -2.65 -12.46
N ASN A 21 14.51 -3.41 -11.66
CA ASN A 21 13.64 -2.87 -10.63
C ASN A 21 14.44 -2.21 -9.50
N ASP A 22 15.62 -2.72 -9.14
CA ASP A 22 16.49 -2.05 -8.16
C ASP A 22 16.89 -0.64 -8.59
N ILE A 23 17.10 -0.43 -9.89
CA ILE A 23 17.45 0.89 -10.44
C ILE A 23 16.27 1.85 -10.25
N ARG A 24 15.05 1.40 -10.58
CA ARG A 24 13.81 2.19 -10.41
C ARG A 24 13.57 2.52 -8.94
N THR A 25 13.67 1.53 -8.06
CA THR A 25 13.50 1.69 -6.61
C THR A 25 14.55 2.64 -6.04
N THR A 26 15.81 2.58 -6.52
CA THR A 26 16.88 3.48 -6.07
C THR A 26 16.57 4.94 -6.38
N LEU A 27 16.10 5.25 -7.60
CA LEU A 27 15.74 6.62 -7.97
C LEU A 27 14.54 7.15 -7.16
N GLN A 28 13.53 6.31 -6.95
CA GLN A 28 12.35 6.68 -6.16
C GLN A 28 12.70 6.91 -4.68
N ALA A 29 13.54 6.04 -4.10
CA ALA A 29 14.05 6.20 -2.74
C ALA A 29 14.88 7.49 -2.60
N LEU A 30 15.68 7.83 -3.62
CA LEU A 30 16.47 9.05 -3.62
C LEU A 30 15.58 10.30 -3.55
N TYR A 31 14.55 10.38 -4.39
CA TYR A 31 13.61 11.50 -4.36
C TYR A 31 12.87 11.61 -3.02
N ALA A 32 12.45 10.48 -2.44
CA ALA A 32 11.80 10.46 -1.13
C ALA A 32 12.70 10.99 -0.01
N ILE A 33 14.00 10.67 -0.04
CA ILE A 33 14.97 11.15 0.95
C ILE A 33 15.31 12.62 0.72
N TYR A 34 15.46 13.06 -0.53
CA TYR A 34 15.75 14.46 -0.87
C TYR A 34 14.60 15.40 -0.51
N ASP A 35 13.36 14.92 -0.58
CA ASP A 35 12.17 15.63 -0.12
C ASP A 35 11.90 15.46 1.39
N ASN A 36 12.87 14.90 2.13
CA ASN A 36 12.86 14.83 3.60
C ASN A 36 11.63 14.09 4.19
N CYS A 37 11.24 12.96 3.59
CA CYS A 37 10.16 12.12 4.11
C CYS A 37 10.44 11.62 5.54
N ASN A 38 9.38 11.37 6.33
CA ASN A 38 9.55 10.92 7.73
C ASN A 38 9.76 9.42 7.87
N SER A 39 9.38 8.63 6.86
CA SER A 39 9.50 7.18 6.83
C SER A 39 9.48 6.69 5.38
N LEU A 40 10.30 5.70 5.06
CA LEU A 40 10.47 5.17 3.71
C LEU A 40 10.42 3.64 3.67
N HIS A 41 9.60 3.09 2.77
CA HIS A 41 9.65 1.70 2.36
C HIS A 41 10.21 1.58 0.94
N THR A 42 11.20 0.71 0.76
CA THR A 42 11.78 0.35 -0.54
C THR A 42 11.32 -1.05 -0.92
N ASN A 43 10.71 -1.18 -2.10
CA ASN A 43 10.25 -2.46 -2.61
C ASN A 43 11.43 -3.32 -3.08
N ALA A 44 11.24 -4.63 -3.08
CA ALA A 44 12.22 -5.55 -3.59
C ALA A 44 12.20 -5.64 -5.12
N TYR A 45 13.30 -6.09 -5.71
CA TYR A 45 13.41 -6.22 -7.17
C TYR A 45 12.45 -7.27 -7.77
N ASP A 46 12.00 -8.24 -6.97
CA ASP A 46 11.08 -9.33 -7.32
C ASP A 46 9.61 -9.04 -6.97
N GLU A 47 9.27 -7.80 -6.60
CA GLU A 47 7.92 -7.33 -6.22
C GLU A 47 6.81 -7.76 -7.20
N ALA A 48 7.12 -7.76 -8.50
CA ALA A 48 6.16 -8.10 -9.56
C ALA A 48 5.82 -9.61 -9.62
N ILE A 49 6.51 -10.44 -8.82
CA ILE A 49 6.46 -11.89 -8.91
C ILE A 49 5.97 -12.54 -7.60
N THR A 50 6.60 -12.22 -6.47
CA THR A 50 6.35 -12.90 -5.19
C THR A 50 6.61 -11.96 -4.02
N THR A 51 6.13 -12.35 -2.83
CA THR A 51 6.59 -11.78 -1.56
C THR A 51 8.11 -11.90 -1.47
N PRO A 52 8.82 -10.85 -1.00
CA PRO A 52 10.27 -10.81 -1.08
C PRO A 52 10.94 -11.87 -0.20
N THR A 53 12.00 -12.48 -0.73
CA THR A 53 12.88 -13.37 0.04
C THR A 53 13.79 -12.58 0.98
N GLU A 54 14.46 -13.22 1.93
CA GLU A 54 15.45 -12.54 2.79
C GLU A 54 16.55 -11.84 1.98
N GLU A 55 16.96 -12.44 0.85
CA GLU A 55 17.95 -11.85 -0.05
C GLU A 55 17.39 -10.60 -0.75
N SER A 56 16.16 -10.69 -1.26
CA SER A 56 15.47 -9.59 -1.92
C SER A 56 15.22 -8.42 -0.96
N VAL A 57 14.83 -8.70 0.29
CA VAL A 57 14.69 -7.69 1.35
C VAL A 57 16.03 -7.04 1.67
N ARG A 58 17.13 -7.81 1.71
CA ARG A 58 18.47 -7.26 1.96
C ARG A 58 18.89 -6.25 0.89
N ARG A 59 18.60 -6.54 -0.40
CA ARG A 59 18.84 -5.60 -1.50
C ARG A 59 18.00 -4.32 -1.36
N ALA A 60 16.70 -4.47 -1.09
CA ALA A 60 15.80 -3.35 -0.90
C ALA A 60 16.22 -2.43 0.27
N MET A 61 16.65 -3.01 1.39
CA MET A 61 17.18 -2.24 2.53
C MET A 61 18.53 -1.57 2.20
N ALA A 62 19.39 -2.25 1.45
CA ALA A 62 20.69 -1.70 1.07
C ALA A 62 20.56 -0.41 0.26
N ILE A 63 19.52 -0.23 -0.55
CA ILE A 63 19.23 1.03 -1.25
C ILE A 63 19.19 2.22 -0.28
N GLN A 64 18.38 2.11 0.79
CA GLN A 64 18.26 3.18 1.79
C GLN A 64 19.58 3.39 2.54
N LEU A 65 20.29 2.31 2.86
CA LEU A 65 21.57 2.39 3.57
C LEU A 65 22.64 3.09 2.73
N ILE A 66 22.74 2.76 1.44
CA ILE A 66 23.71 3.36 0.51
C ILE A 66 23.40 4.85 0.36
N ILE A 67 22.14 5.24 0.11
CA ILE A 67 21.78 6.65 -0.02
C ILE A 67 22.12 7.41 1.27
N ASN A 68 21.73 6.91 2.44
CA ASN A 68 21.92 7.64 3.69
C ASN A 68 23.38 7.66 4.18
N LYS A 69 24.16 6.59 3.92
CA LYS A 69 25.51 6.44 4.48
C LYS A 69 26.62 6.80 3.50
N GLU A 70 26.45 6.50 2.22
CA GLU A 70 27.52 6.59 1.21
C GLU A 70 27.33 7.76 0.24
N LEU A 71 26.10 8.11 -0.14
CA LEU A 71 25.85 9.19 -1.10
C LEU A 71 26.15 10.56 -0.46
N GLY A 72 27.22 11.21 -0.92
CA GLY A 72 27.70 12.47 -0.34
C GLY A 72 26.68 13.61 -0.35
N LEU A 73 25.84 13.73 -1.39
CA LEU A 73 24.83 14.78 -1.47
C LEU A 73 23.72 14.62 -0.42
N ALA A 74 23.47 13.39 0.06
CA ALA A 74 22.52 13.14 1.15
C ALA A 74 23.02 13.60 2.53
N LYS A 75 24.24 14.15 2.64
CA LYS A 75 24.69 14.87 3.84
C LYS A 75 24.06 16.26 3.95
N ASN A 76 23.55 16.81 2.85
CA ASN A 76 22.72 18.00 2.87
C ASN A 76 21.25 17.58 3.03
N GLU A 77 20.55 18.15 4.00
CA GLU A 77 19.16 17.79 4.34
C GLU A 77 18.11 18.59 3.57
N ASN A 78 18.53 19.62 2.81
CA ASN A 78 17.65 20.40 1.94
C ASN A 78 18.20 20.58 0.51
N PRO A 79 18.66 19.51 -0.16
CA PRO A 79 19.41 19.61 -1.42
C PRO A 79 18.57 20.12 -2.59
N LEU A 80 17.23 20.10 -2.49
CA LEU A 80 16.32 20.55 -3.53
C LEU A 80 15.98 22.05 -3.45
N GLN A 81 16.22 22.71 -2.31
CA GLN A 81 15.85 24.11 -2.12
C GLN A 81 16.68 25.03 -3.04
N GLY A 82 16.02 25.98 -3.71
CA GLY A 82 16.63 26.89 -4.67
C GLY A 82 16.74 26.34 -6.10
N SER A 83 16.29 25.11 -6.35
CA SER A 83 16.23 24.55 -7.70
C SER A 83 15.02 25.11 -8.44
N PHE A 84 15.26 25.86 -9.53
CA PHE A 84 14.20 26.48 -10.32
C PHE A 84 13.12 25.49 -10.78
N ILE A 85 13.52 24.30 -11.22
CA ILE A 85 12.56 23.28 -11.67
C ILE A 85 11.77 22.68 -10.50
N ILE A 86 12.36 22.57 -9.30
CA ILE A 86 11.63 22.05 -8.14
C ILE A 86 10.62 23.10 -7.67
N GLU A 87 11.02 24.37 -7.57
CA GLU A 87 10.10 25.45 -7.20
C GLU A 87 8.93 25.55 -8.17
N GLU A 88 9.18 25.55 -9.48
CA GLU A 88 8.12 25.59 -10.49
C GLU A 88 7.20 24.34 -10.43
N LEU A 89 7.76 23.14 -10.25
CA LEU A 89 6.96 21.92 -10.10
C LEU A 89 6.15 21.93 -8.80
N THR A 90 6.68 22.49 -7.72
CA THR A 90 5.95 22.65 -6.45
C THR A 90 4.72 23.51 -6.65
N ASP A 91 4.86 24.69 -7.28
CA ASP A 91 3.74 25.60 -7.54
C ASP A 91 2.68 24.96 -8.46
N LEU A 92 3.12 24.29 -9.54
CA LEU A 92 2.21 23.63 -10.48
C LEU A 92 1.42 22.49 -9.84
N VAL A 93 2.06 21.68 -8.99
CA VAL A 93 1.39 20.58 -8.28
C VAL A 93 0.45 21.12 -7.21
N GLU A 94 0.84 22.17 -6.47
CA GLU A 94 -0.03 22.82 -5.48
C GLU A 94 -1.34 23.30 -6.12
N GLU A 95 -1.25 24.08 -7.19
CA GLU A 95 -2.42 24.60 -7.90
C GLU A 95 -3.30 23.48 -8.47
N ALA A 96 -2.70 22.44 -9.05
CA ALA A 96 -3.43 21.30 -9.58
C ALA A 96 -4.22 20.54 -8.48
N VAL A 97 -3.64 20.41 -7.28
CA VAL A 97 -4.31 19.78 -6.13
C VAL A 97 -5.44 20.66 -5.61
N LEU A 98 -5.24 21.97 -5.51
CA LEU A 98 -6.29 22.92 -5.09
C LEU A 98 -7.48 22.91 -6.07
N THR A 99 -7.21 22.88 -7.37
CA THR A 99 -8.24 22.72 -8.40
C THR A 99 -9.02 21.41 -8.23
N GLU A 100 -8.35 20.32 -7.87
CA GLU A 100 -9.03 19.04 -7.61
C GLU A 100 -9.88 19.08 -6.32
N PHE A 101 -9.47 19.84 -5.31
CA PHE A 101 -10.29 20.08 -4.12
C PHE A 101 -11.59 20.80 -4.45
N ASP A 102 -11.56 21.79 -5.33
CA ASP A 102 -12.77 22.49 -5.78
C ASP A 102 -13.73 21.53 -6.50
N ARG A 103 -13.21 20.68 -7.40
CA ARG A 103 -14.02 19.66 -8.10
C ARG A 103 -14.69 18.69 -7.12
N ILE A 104 -14.00 18.28 -6.06
CA ILE A 104 -14.58 17.41 -5.03
C ILE A 104 -15.62 18.18 -4.20
N THR A 105 -15.34 19.44 -3.88
CA THR A 105 -16.25 20.30 -3.10
C THR A 105 -17.57 20.52 -3.82
N GLU A 106 -17.55 20.80 -5.12
CA GLU A 106 -18.74 20.95 -5.97
C GLU A 106 -19.63 19.69 -6.02
N ARG A 107 -19.07 18.52 -5.70
CA ARG A 107 -19.76 17.22 -5.65
C ARG A 107 -20.29 16.86 -4.27
N GLY A 108 -20.39 17.83 -3.35
CA GLY A 108 -20.81 17.59 -1.97
C GLY A 108 -19.69 17.05 -1.08
N GLY A 109 -18.45 17.43 -1.38
CA GLY A 109 -17.26 16.96 -0.68
C GLY A 109 -16.94 15.49 -0.97
N VAL A 110 -16.05 14.91 -0.17
CA VAL A 110 -15.53 13.54 -0.41
C VAL A 110 -16.65 12.49 -0.41
N LEU A 111 -17.60 12.57 0.53
CA LEU A 111 -18.70 11.61 0.63
C LEU A 111 -19.64 11.69 -0.57
N GLY A 112 -20.04 12.90 -0.99
CA GLY A 112 -20.87 13.06 -2.19
C GLY A 112 -20.16 12.63 -3.47
N ALA A 113 -18.86 12.93 -3.60
CA ALA A 113 -18.05 12.44 -4.71
C ALA A 113 -17.98 10.90 -4.75
N MET A 114 -17.87 10.24 -3.58
CA MET A 114 -17.90 8.79 -3.46
C MET A 114 -19.25 8.18 -3.85
N GLU A 115 -20.37 8.85 -3.57
CA GLU A 115 -21.71 8.41 -4.01
C GLU A 115 -21.82 8.38 -5.55
N THR A 116 -21.21 9.37 -6.22
CA THR A 116 -21.12 9.42 -7.69
C THR A 116 -19.95 8.62 -8.28
N MET A 117 -19.18 7.92 -7.45
CA MET A 117 -18.01 7.14 -7.84
C MET A 117 -16.92 7.96 -8.54
N TYR A 118 -16.85 9.27 -8.29
CA TYR A 118 -15.96 10.18 -9.00
C TYR A 118 -14.50 9.77 -8.89
N GLN A 119 -13.99 9.55 -7.67
CA GLN A 119 -12.61 9.16 -7.46
C GLN A 119 -12.31 7.80 -8.11
N ARG A 120 -13.22 6.83 -7.97
CA ARG A 120 -13.04 5.49 -8.54
C ARG A 120 -13.02 5.52 -10.07
N GLY A 121 -13.95 6.25 -10.68
CA GLY A 121 -14.01 6.43 -12.13
C GLY A 121 -12.72 7.07 -12.66
N LYS A 122 -12.30 8.18 -12.06
CA LYS A 122 -11.08 8.88 -12.46
C LYS A 122 -9.82 8.01 -12.33
N ILE A 123 -9.67 7.26 -11.24
CA ILE A 123 -8.56 6.32 -11.05
C ILE A 123 -8.57 5.22 -12.14
N GLN A 124 -9.75 4.70 -12.50
CA GLN A 124 -9.88 3.69 -13.55
C GLN A 124 -9.54 4.26 -14.94
N GLU A 125 -9.99 5.48 -15.24
CA GLU A 125 -9.69 6.19 -16.49
C GLU A 125 -8.18 6.43 -16.63
N GLU A 126 -7.53 6.95 -15.58
CA GLU A 126 -6.08 7.18 -15.56
C GLU A 126 -5.29 5.86 -15.66
N SER A 127 -5.79 4.80 -15.01
CA SER A 127 -5.19 3.46 -15.13
C SER A 127 -5.28 2.93 -16.56
N LEU A 128 -6.42 3.09 -17.24
CA LEU A 128 -6.60 2.65 -18.62
C LEU A 128 -5.72 3.46 -19.58
N TYR A 129 -5.64 4.78 -19.37
CA TYR A 129 -4.77 5.65 -20.13
C TYR A 129 -3.31 5.21 -20.02
N TYR A 130 -2.80 5.01 -18.80
CA TYR A 130 -1.44 4.53 -18.58
C TYR A 130 -1.16 3.17 -19.24
N GLU A 131 -2.04 2.17 -19.06
CA GLU A 131 -1.83 0.86 -19.69
C GLU A 131 -1.90 0.95 -21.22
N THR A 132 -2.75 1.82 -21.77
CA THR A 132 -2.80 2.07 -23.22
C THR A 132 -1.47 2.61 -23.73
N LEU A 133 -0.90 3.63 -23.07
CA LEU A 133 0.39 4.19 -23.48
C LEU A 133 1.54 3.19 -23.33
N LYS A 134 1.51 2.38 -22.27
CA LYS A 134 2.48 1.31 -22.05
C LYS A 134 2.40 0.23 -23.13
N HIS A 135 1.20 -0.22 -23.49
CA HIS A 135 1.01 -1.26 -24.50
C HIS A 135 1.29 -0.79 -25.92
N THR A 136 0.94 0.44 -26.25
CA THR A 136 1.24 1.06 -27.55
C THR A 136 2.73 1.39 -27.72
N GLY A 137 3.46 1.56 -26.62
CA GLY A 137 4.87 1.94 -26.60
C GLY A 137 5.10 3.45 -26.60
N GLU A 138 4.04 4.25 -26.58
CA GLU A 138 4.11 5.72 -26.44
C GLU A 138 4.72 6.14 -25.10
N TYR A 139 4.51 5.34 -24.06
CA TYR A 139 5.22 5.47 -22.79
C TYR A 139 6.35 4.44 -22.68
N PRO A 140 7.63 4.85 -22.78
CA PRO A 140 8.74 3.91 -22.84
C PRO A 140 9.00 3.23 -21.49
N ILE A 141 9.04 1.90 -21.51
CA ILE A 141 9.38 1.06 -20.37
C ILE A 141 10.49 0.08 -20.76
N ILE A 142 11.69 0.36 -20.24
CA ILE A 142 12.91 -0.40 -20.48
C ILE A 142 12.75 -1.86 -20.00
N GLY A 143 13.00 -2.81 -20.90
CA GLY A 143 12.85 -4.25 -20.66
C GLY A 143 11.41 -4.76 -20.78
N VAL A 144 10.44 -3.90 -21.15
CA VAL A 144 9.02 -4.29 -21.30
C VAL A 144 8.50 -4.02 -22.71
N ASN A 145 8.55 -2.76 -23.17
CA ASN A 145 8.10 -2.40 -24.53
C ASN A 145 9.22 -1.82 -25.40
N THR A 146 10.36 -1.46 -24.80
CA THR A 146 11.57 -1.01 -25.49
C THR A 146 12.81 -1.52 -24.77
N PHE A 147 13.96 -1.52 -25.44
CA PHE A 147 15.22 -2.11 -24.92
C PHE A 147 15.02 -3.54 -24.41
N LEU A 148 14.46 -4.40 -25.27
CA LEU A 148 14.27 -5.82 -24.96
C LEU A 148 15.60 -6.57 -25.07
N SER A 149 15.77 -7.61 -24.26
CA SER A 149 16.92 -8.51 -24.41
C SER A 149 16.86 -9.29 -25.73
N SER A 150 17.98 -9.90 -26.13
CA SER A 150 18.06 -10.72 -27.36
C SER A 150 17.08 -11.90 -27.38
N LYS A 151 16.49 -12.25 -26.23
CA LYS A 151 15.46 -13.28 -26.07
C LYS A 151 14.04 -12.72 -25.91
N GLY A 152 13.85 -11.41 -26.06
CA GLY A 152 12.55 -10.74 -25.95
C GLY A 152 12.07 -10.47 -24.52
N SER A 153 12.98 -10.46 -23.53
CA SER A 153 12.68 -10.16 -22.11
C SER A 153 11.50 -10.95 -21.54
N PRO A 154 11.60 -12.30 -21.47
CA PRO A 154 10.51 -13.12 -20.97
C PRO A 154 10.23 -12.81 -19.50
N THR A 155 8.97 -12.98 -19.09
CA THR A 155 8.57 -12.92 -17.69
C THR A 155 9.33 -13.99 -16.89
N ILE A 156 9.96 -13.57 -15.79
CA ILE A 156 10.67 -14.49 -14.91
C ILE A 156 9.63 -15.21 -14.05
N LEU A 157 9.67 -16.54 -14.10
CA LEU A 157 8.91 -17.37 -13.19
C LEU A 157 9.76 -17.63 -11.94
N PRO A 158 9.22 -17.37 -10.73
CA PRO A 158 9.97 -17.59 -9.50
C PRO A 158 10.22 -19.09 -9.34
N LYS A 159 11.44 -19.45 -8.91
CA LYS A 159 11.76 -20.85 -8.55
C LYS A 159 11.05 -21.29 -7.28
N GLU A 160 10.81 -20.34 -6.38
CA GLU A 160 10.19 -20.55 -5.08
C GLU A 160 9.15 -19.44 -4.84
N VAL A 161 7.94 -19.84 -4.47
CA VAL A 161 6.89 -18.91 -4.04
C VAL A 161 6.69 -19.14 -2.55
N ILE A 162 6.96 -18.13 -1.74
CA ILE A 162 6.76 -18.22 -0.29
C ILE A 162 5.25 -18.35 -0.04
N ARG A 163 4.83 -19.49 0.52
CA ARG A 163 3.46 -19.79 0.88
C ARG A 163 3.43 -20.43 2.27
N ALA A 164 2.33 -20.23 2.98
CA ALA A 164 2.12 -20.89 4.26
C ALA A 164 2.10 -22.42 4.09
N THR A 165 2.78 -23.13 4.99
CA THR A 165 2.79 -24.59 5.02
C THR A 165 1.46 -25.13 5.53
N GLU A 166 1.19 -26.42 5.33
CA GLU A 166 -0.02 -27.04 5.88
C GLU A 166 0.02 -27.06 7.41
N GLU A 167 1.18 -27.32 7.99
CA GLU A 167 1.41 -27.34 9.44
C GLU A 167 1.11 -25.97 10.06
N GLU A 168 1.50 -24.86 9.41
CA GLU A 168 1.19 -23.50 9.86
C GLU A 168 -0.32 -23.23 9.85
N LYS A 169 -1.04 -23.72 8.83
CA LYS A 169 -2.51 -23.58 8.76
C LYS A 169 -3.19 -24.37 9.86
N GLU A 170 -2.81 -25.64 10.03
CA GLU A 170 -3.36 -26.50 11.08
C GLU A 170 -3.09 -25.93 12.47
N ALA A 171 -1.87 -25.44 12.72
CA ALA A 171 -1.52 -24.78 13.97
C ALA A 171 -2.41 -23.54 14.23
N GLN A 172 -2.70 -22.76 13.19
CA GLN A 172 -3.53 -21.57 13.34
C GLN A 172 -5.02 -21.90 13.54
N ILE A 173 -5.52 -22.97 12.90
CA ILE A 173 -6.87 -23.51 13.15
C ILE A 173 -6.96 -23.95 14.61
N ALA A 174 -6.03 -24.79 15.07
CA ALA A 174 -6.01 -25.29 16.44
C ALA A 174 -5.91 -24.14 17.46
N THR A 175 -5.11 -23.11 17.18
CA THR A 175 -5.01 -21.91 18.03
C THR A 175 -6.36 -21.21 18.19
N VAL A 176 -7.08 -21.02 17.09
CA VAL A 176 -8.41 -20.37 17.11
C VAL A 176 -9.46 -21.24 17.81
N GLU A 177 -9.43 -22.56 17.59
CA GLU A 177 -10.34 -23.49 18.27
C GLU A 177 -10.10 -23.54 19.77
N ASN A 178 -8.83 -23.59 20.20
CA ASN A 178 -8.44 -23.56 21.61
C ASN A 178 -8.86 -22.24 22.28
N LEU A 179 -8.67 -21.09 21.61
CA LEU A 179 -9.13 -19.79 22.11
C LEU A 179 -10.65 -19.81 22.34
N LYS A 180 -11.42 -20.29 21.35
CA LYS A 180 -12.89 -20.36 21.43
C LYS A 180 -13.35 -21.29 22.55
N ALA A 181 -12.69 -22.43 22.73
CA ALA A 181 -13.03 -23.39 23.77
C ALA A 181 -12.70 -22.86 25.18
N ALA A 182 -11.54 -22.22 25.33
CA ALA A 182 -11.06 -21.72 26.61
C ALA A 182 -11.91 -20.56 27.16
N TYR A 183 -12.39 -19.68 26.29
CA TYR A 183 -13.09 -18.45 26.68
C TYR A 183 -14.53 -18.38 26.19
N ALA A 184 -15.18 -19.52 25.96
CA ALA A 184 -16.56 -19.55 25.47
C ALA A 184 -17.54 -18.65 26.26
N PRO A 185 -17.58 -18.66 27.61
CA PRO A 185 -18.51 -17.83 28.35
C PRO A 185 -18.14 -16.35 28.33
N GLU A 186 -16.85 -16.00 28.45
CA GLU A 186 -16.36 -14.62 28.38
C GLU A 186 -16.59 -14.02 27.01
N ALA A 187 -16.31 -14.79 25.95
CA ALA A 187 -16.53 -14.37 24.57
C ALA A 187 -18.02 -14.09 24.30
N ALA A 188 -18.93 -14.96 24.75
CA ALA A 188 -20.37 -14.75 24.57
C ALA A 188 -20.84 -13.44 25.21
N LYS A 189 -20.33 -13.12 26.41
CA LYS A 189 -20.62 -11.85 27.08
C LYS A 189 -19.99 -10.67 26.31
N ALA A 190 -18.70 -10.73 26.00
CA ALA A 190 -17.97 -9.65 25.35
C ALA A 190 -18.55 -9.30 23.97
N LEU A 191 -18.98 -10.29 23.18
CA LEU A 191 -19.63 -10.06 21.88
C LEU A 191 -20.98 -9.35 22.03
N LYS A 192 -21.75 -9.71 23.06
CA LYS A 192 -23.02 -9.03 23.34
C LYS A 192 -22.80 -7.60 23.81
N ASP A 193 -21.83 -7.38 24.69
CA ASP A 193 -21.46 -6.05 25.18
C ASP A 193 -21.01 -5.16 24.00
N LEU A 194 -20.22 -5.71 23.07
CA LEU A 194 -19.82 -5.04 21.83
C LEU A 194 -21.01 -4.65 20.96
N GLN A 195 -21.97 -5.55 20.76
CA GLN A 195 -23.18 -5.27 19.98
C GLN A 195 -24.04 -4.19 20.65
N GLN A 196 -24.19 -4.25 21.97
CA GLN A 196 -24.95 -3.25 22.73
C GLN A 196 -24.30 -1.87 22.64
N ALA A 197 -22.98 -1.79 22.80
CA ALA A 197 -22.24 -0.55 22.64
C ALA A 197 -22.44 0.05 21.25
N ALA A 198 -22.45 -0.77 20.20
CA ALA A 198 -22.70 -0.31 18.83
C ALA A 198 -24.12 0.27 18.68
N VAL A 199 -25.13 -0.43 19.21
CA VAL A 199 -26.54 0.01 19.15
C VAL A 199 -26.78 1.28 19.96
N HIS A 200 -26.10 1.43 21.09
CA HIS A 200 -26.21 2.62 21.95
C HIS A 200 -25.28 3.76 21.54
N ASN A 201 -24.52 3.61 20.44
CA ASN A 201 -23.58 4.60 19.93
C ASN A 201 -22.51 5.00 20.98
N GLU A 202 -22.02 4.00 21.71
CA GLU A 202 -20.96 4.14 22.72
C GLU A 202 -19.56 4.03 22.09
N ASN A 203 -18.51 4.22 22.89
CA ASN A 203 -17.13 4.10 22.42
C ASN A 203 -16.76 2.63 22.17
N MET A 204 -16.82 2.24 20.90
CA MET A 204 -16.50 0.88 20.44
C MET A 204 -15.06 0.44 20.74
N PHE A 205 -14.10 1.36 20.73
CA PHE A 205 -12.70 1.00 20.89
C PHE A 205 -12.41 0.51 22.32
N GLU A 206 -13.04 1.12 23.33
CA GLU A 206 -12.92 0.70 24.72
C GLU A 206 -13.44 -0.73 24.92
N VAL A 207 -14.58 -1.05 24.30
CA VAL A 207 -15.16 -2.39 24.37
C VAL A 207 -14.33 -3.40 23.59
N LEU A 208 -13.76 -3.01 22.44
CA LEU A 208 -12.87 -3.86 21.65
C LEU A 208 -11.57 -4.21 22.40
N MET A 209 -11.03 -3.29 23.20
CA MET A 209 -9.84 -3.55 24.04
C MET A 209 -10.08 -4.65 25.08
N GLU A 210 -11.32 -4.84 25.52
CA GLU A 210 -11.70 -5.95 26.39
C GLU A 210 -12.04 -7.20 25.58
N ALA A 211 -12.86 -7.06 24.54
CA ALA A 211 -13.36 -8.19 23.76
C ALA A 211 -12.23 -8.96 23.04
N CYS A 212 -11.17 -8.29 22.60
CA CYS A 212 -10.04 -8.92 21.90
C CYS A 212 -9.23 -9.90 22.77
N LYS A 213 -9.38 -9.86 24.10
CA LYS A 213 -8.75 -10.80 25.02
C LYS A 213 -9.37 -12.21 24.95
N TYR A 214 -10.63 -12.28 24.54
CA TYR A 214 -11.46 -13.49 24.60
C TYR A 214 -12.00 -13.92 23.24
N CYS A 215 -12.08 -12.99 22.28
CA CYS A 215 -12.72 -13.22 21.00
C CYS A 215 -11.69 -13.23 19.86
N SER A 216 -11.89 -14.14 18.91
CA SER A 216 -11.17 -14.10 17.64
C SER A 216 -11.64 -12.95 16.73
N LEU A 217 -10.80 -12.53 15.78
CA LEU A 217 -11.15 -11.51 14.77
C LEU A 217 -12.46 -11.86 14.03
N GLY A 218 -12.65 -13.14 13.69
CA GLY A 218 -13.85 -13.60 13.00
C GLY A 218 -15.12 -13.47 13.85
N GLN A 219 -15.05 -13.78 15.16
CA GLN A 219 -16.18 -13.59 16.08
C GLN A 219 -16.56 -12.12 16.21
N LEU A 220 -15.57 -11.24 16.40
CA LEU A 220 -15.78 -9.80 16.50
C LEU A 220 -16.42 -9.23 15.23
N THR A 221 -15.88 -9.63 14.07
CA THR A 221 -16.38 -9.17 12.76
C THR A 221 -17.82 -9.63 12.52
N ALA A 222 -18.13 -10.91 12.80
CA ALA A 222 -19.47 -11.44 12.62
C ALA A 222 -20.49 -10.74 13.54
N ALA A 223 -20.15 -10.54 14.81
CA ALA A 223 -21.02 -9.83 15.75
C ALA A 223 -21.29 -8.38 15.29
N MET A 224 -20.27 -7.70 14.75
CA MET A 224 -20.41 -6.36 14.19
C MET A 224 -21.25 -6.32 12.91
N PHE A 225 -21.24 -7.36 12.08
CA PHE A 225 -22.10 -7.42 10.89
C PHE A 225 -23.59 -7.51 11.22
N GLU A 226 -23.96 -8.10 12.36
CA GLU A 226 -25.36 -8.20 12.79
C GLU A 226 -25.96 -6.83 13.16
N VAL A 227 -25.14 -5.90 13.66
CA VAL A 227 -25.60 -4.59 14.15
C VAL A 227 -25.15 -3.40 13.28
N GLY A 228 -24.03 -3.51 12.58
CA GLY A 228 -23.44 -2.46 11.75
C GLY A 228 -23.58 -2.69 10.24
N GLY A 229 -24.11 -3.84 9.83
CA GLY A 229 -24.25 -4.22 8.43
C GLY A 229 -22.93 -4.60 7.76
N GLN A 230 -23.00 -4.93 6.48
CA GLN A 230 -21.84 -5.27 5.66
C GLN A 230 -21.63 -4.22 4.57
N TYR A 231 -20.37 -3.97 4.23
CA TYR A 231 -20.06 -3.10 3.11
C TYR A 231 -20.65 -3.66 1.81
N ARG A 232 -21.47 -2.86 1.13
CA ARG A 232 -21.98 -3.17 -0.20
C ARG A 232 -21.00 -2.60 -1.22
N ARG A 233 -20.51 -3.46 -2.14
CA ARG A 233 -19.70 -2.99 -3.26
C ARG A 233 -20.55 -2.07 -4.13
N ASN A 234 -20.18 -0.79 -4.19
CA ASN A 234 -20.71 0.12 -5.19
C ASN A 234 -20.18 -0.36 -6.56
N MET A 235 -21.06 -0.52 -7.55
CA MET A 235 -20.64 -0.85 -8.93
C MET A 235 -20.07 0.39 -9.60
#